data_AF-A0A2M9A3Z1-F1
#
_entry.id   AF-A0A2M9A3Z1-F1
#
_cell.length_a   1.000
_cell.length_b   1.000
_cell.length_c   1.000
_cell.angle_alpha   90.00
_cell.angle_beta   90.00
_cell.angle_gamma   90.00
#
_symmetry.space_group_name_H-M   'P 1'
#
loop_
_entity.id
_entity.type
_entity.pdbx_description
1 polymer ?
#
loop_
_entity_poly.entity_id
_entity_poly.type
_entity_poly.pdbx_seq_one_letter_code
_entity_poly.pdbx_strand_id
1 'polypeptide(L)'
;MRFLALAVMTLGAVSAFAATHSLFNNPDITTEYSVLLQEKNARNDSLLPALDGDKAFSELLRQNPNFWSLERLDQEGEMLTKLKAKIIYIDGIREEAYCKLDKNTSQAGEWNLEIGVDFVSAASNTVGIHVQQCLNMVRDELGYLVKKDDKIIAVPPRKVIEKIKEVEIPMAVDIDLQQKLLATHEEVNRTGNCPKGIESYIILRDVWNQVKNEKMDIVTINDKLNSKVNGGHSIKTCAFSTEWNKRYQGNASFECDIDKEVCDYEDSEDGKTSWSWNFDENRFEFVRKKFLFIPYGSKSVHDGGTMMDLRLIRLSTTLYLEGFLDEKGEPVTLGLIILPNENDEYEEYDDSDEDEYEYEE
;
A
#
# COMPACT_ATOMS: atom_id res chain seq x y z
N MET A 1 -13.04 15.62 74.87
CA MET A 1 -12.37 16.68 74.09
C MET A 1 -12.57 16.33 72.63
N ARG A 2 -13.52 16.95 71.96
CA ARG A 2 -13.37 18.21 71.18
C ARG A 2 -12.56 18.02 69.91
N PHE A 3 -13.30 18.04 68.80
CA PHE A 3 -13.01 18.66 67.48
C PHE A 3 -11.60 18.52 66.90
N LEU A 4 -11.49 17.97 65.68
CA LEU A 4 -11.49 18.83 64.48
C LEU A 4 -11.72 18.00 63.21
N ALA A 5 -12.65 18.48 62.38
CA ALA A 5 -12.81 18.08 61.01
C ALA A 5 -11.61 18.53 60.17
N LEU A 6 -11.22 17.72 59.17
CA LEU A 6 -10.59 18.25 57.96
C LEU A 6 -11.38 17.75 56.76
N ALA A 7 -12.11 18.69 56.19
CA ALA A 7 -12.84 18.58 54.95
C ALA A 7 -11.90 18.83 53.76
N VAL A 8 -12.17 18.15 52.65
CA VAL A 8 -12.00 18.60 51.26
C VAL A 8 -10.60 19.07 50.84
N MET A 9 -9.86 18.19 50.16
CA MET A 9 -9.06 18.52 48.97
C MET A 9 -8.91 17.28 48.09
N THR A 10 -9.93 16.98 47.29
CA THR A 10 -9.72 16.31 45.99
C THR A 10 -10.11 17.32 44.93
N LEU A 11 -9.21 18.29 44.75
CA LEU A 11 -9.16 19.16 43.58
C LEU A 11 -8.60 18.33 42.42
N GLY A 12 -9.36 18.28 41.33
CA GLY A 12 -8.79 18.19 39.98
C GLY A 12 -8.26 16.83 39.53
N ALA A 13 -9.15 15.86 39.36
CA ALA A 13 -9.01 14.88 38.27
C ALA A 13 -10.14 15.11 37.26
N VAL A 14 -10.21 16.33 36.73
CA VAL A 14 -10.97 16.62 35.52
C VAL A 14 -9.93 16.81 34.43
N SER A 15 -10.24 16.25 33.25
CA SER A 15 -9.60 16.48 31.96
C SER A 15 -8.17 15.97 31.78
N ALA A 16 -8.03 14.66 31.53
CA ALA A 16 -6.97 14.13 30.67
C ALA A 16 -7.50 13.14 29.61
N PHE A 17 -8.80 13.19 29.31
CA PHE A 17 -9.38 12.63 28.09
C PHE A 17 -9.99 13.78 27.29
N ALA A 18 -9.13 14.65 26.79
CA ALA A 18 -9.51 15.73 25.87
C ALA A 18 -8.32 16.03 24.97
N ALA A 19 -7.89 15.03 24.20
CA ALA A 19 -6.98 15.18 23.08
C ALA A 19 -7.14 14.00 22.11
N THR A 20 -8.37 13.70 21.73
CA THR A 20 -8.65 12.94 20.52
C THR A 20 -9.73 13.69 19.78
N HIS A 21 -9.74 13.60 18.46
CA HIS A 21 -10.89 13.91 17.60
C HIS A 21 -10.91 15.23 16.80
N SER A 22 -9.76 15.73 16.36
CA SER A 22 -9.68 16.38 15.04
C SER A 22 -8.42 15.83 14.37
N LEU A 23 -8.57 15.16 13.23
CA LEU A 23 -7.40 14.64 12.52
C LEU A 23 -6.56 15.77 11.97
N PHE A 24 -7.15 16.90 11.60
CA PHE A 24 -6.41 18.01 11.03
C PHE A 24 -5.85 18.89 12.14
N ASN A 25 -4.51 19.01 12.20
CA ASN A 25 -3.82 20.00 13.00
C ASN A 25 -4.14 21.39 12.44
N ASN A 26 -5.22 22.01 12.93
CA ASN A 26 -5.69 23.36 12.59
C ASN A 26 -6.12 23.53 11.10
N PRO A 27 -7.34 23.09 10.73
CA PRO A 27 -7.84 23.28 9.38
C PRO A 27 -8.02 24.78 9.06
N ASP A 28 -7.69 25.17 7.83
CA ASP A 28 -7.88 26.53 7.33
C ASP A 28 -9.29 26.63 6.74
N ILE A 29 -10.20 27.19 7.53
CA ILE A 29 -11.63 27.26 7.20
C ILE A 29 -12.01 28.70 6.90
N THR A 30 -12.59 28.91 5.73
CA THR A 30 -13.18 30.19 5.32
C THR A 30 -14.67 30.02 5.05
N THR A 31 -15.44 31.08 5.23
CA THR A 31 -16.88 31.11 5.01
C THR A 31 -17.23 32.17 3.97
N GLU A 32 -18.20 31.89 3.10
CA GLU A 32 -18.76 32.84 2.14
C GLU A 32 -20.26 32.56 1.93
N TYR A 33 -21.01 33.53 1.42
CA TYR A 33 -22.42 33.38 1.05
C TYR A 33 -22.55 33.24 -0.47
N SER A 34 -23.38 32.31 -0.93
CA SER A 34 -23.68 32.17 -2.36
C SER A 34 -24.33 33.45 -2.92
N VAL A 35 -24.14 33.68 -4.22
CA VAL A 35 -24.73 34.84 -4.91
C VAL A 35 -26.26 34.84 -4.77
N LEU A 36 -26.91 33.68 -4.87
CA LEU A 36 -28.36 33.55 -4.77
C LEU A 36 -28.88 33.84 -3.35
N LEU A 37 -28.11 33.47 -2.32
CA LEU A 37 -28.45 33.81 -0.93
C LEU A 37 -28.27 35.31 -0.65
N GLN A 38 -27.22 35.92 -1.21
CA GLN A 38 -27.01 37.37 -1.13
C GLN A 38 -28.15 38.14 -1.81
N GLU A 39 -28.59 37.71 -3.00
CA GLU A 39 -29.73 38.29 -3.71
C GLU A 39 -31.04 38.20 -2.91
N LYS A 40 -31.26 37.07 -2.23
CA LYS A 40 -32.46 36.87 -1.38
C LYS A 40 -32.45 37.82 -0.19
N ASN A 41 -31.30 38.00 0.45
CA ASN A 41 -31.15 38.91 1.60
C ASN A 41 -31.24 40.39 1.25
N ALA A 42 -30.85 40.77 0.03
CA ALA A 42 -30.95 42.15 -0.44
C ALA A 42 -32.40 42.62 -0.70
N ARG A 43 -33.40 41.73 -0.65
CA ARG A 43 -34.81 42.10 -0.81
C ARG A 43 -35.38 42.66 0.49
N ASN A 44 -36.10 43.77 0.40
CA ASN A 44 -36.70 44.50 1.54
C ASN A 44 -37.62 43.65 2.44
N ASP A 45 -38.14 42.53 1.93
CA ASP A 45 -39.05 41.63 2.64
C ASP A 45 -38.34 40.40 3.25
N SER A 46 -37.00 40.36 3.22
CA SER A 46 -36.25 39.22 3.78
C SER A 46 -36.38 39.20 5.30
N LEU A 47 -37.02 38.15 5.82
CA LEU A 47 -37.07 37.83 7.26
C LEU A 47 -35.85 37.05 7.74
N LEU A 48 -34.85 36.84 6.87
CA LEU A 48 -33.62 36.19 7.28
C LEU A 48 -32.87 37.10 8.25
N PRO A 49 -32.36 36.57 9.37
CA PRO A 49 -31.46 37.32 10.25
C PRO A 49 -30.34 37.93 9.40
N ALA A 50 -30.01 39.20 9.63
CA ALA A 50 -28.86 39.85 8.98
C ALA A 50 -27.65 38.91 9.15
N LEU A 51 -27.16 38.40 8.02
CA LEU A 51 -26.21 37.29 7.89
C LEU A 51 -25.24 37.14 9.07
N ASP A 52 -25.51 36.19 9.96
CA ASP A 52 -24.66 35.83 11.11
C ASP A 52 -24.17 34.36 10.98
N GLY A 53 -23.91 33.94 9.73
CA GLY A 53 -23.48 32.57 9.39
C GLY A 53 -22.21 32.17 10.13
N ASP A 54 -21.28 33.11 10.31
CA ASP A 54 -20.03 32.88 11.04
C ASP A 54 -20.26 32.55 12.52
N LYS A 55 -21.21 33.24 13.19
CA LYS A 55 -21.56 32.87 14.57
C LYS A 55 -22.32 31.56 14.63
N ALA A 56 -23.25 31.32 13.71
CA ALA A 56 -23.97 30.04 13.64
C ALA A 56 -23.01 28.86 13.46
N PHE A 57 -21.98 29.03 12.63
CA PHE A 57 -20.93 28.04 12.42
C PHE A 57 -19.98 27.91 13.60
N SER A 58 -19.60 29.01 14.24
CA SER A 58 -18.84 28.96 15.48
C SER A 58 -19.57 28.17 16.58
N GLU A 59 -20.90 28.32 16.68
CA GLU A 59 -21.73 27.56 17.60
C GLU A 59 -21.85 26.09 17.20
N LEU A 60 -21.94 25.79 15.90
CA LEU A 60 -21.90 24.42 15.39
C LEU A 60 -20.60 23.71 15.77
N LEU A 61 -19.45 24.37 15.59
CA LEU A 61 -18.14 23.84 15.99
C LEU A 61 -18.03 23.67 17.50
N ARG A 62 -18.61 24.60 18.28
CA ARG A 62 -18.66 24.49 19.75
C ARG A 62 -19.49 23.28 20.20
N GLN A 63 -20.59 22.99 19.52
CA GLN A 63 -21.46 21.85 19.83
C GLN A 63 -20.90 20.52 19.31
N ASN A 64 -20.12 20.56 18.23
CA ASN A 64 -19.53 19.39 17.59
C ASN A 64 -17.99 19.52 17.56
N PRO A 65 -17.29 19.25 18.68
CA PRO A 65 -15.82 19.35 18.72
C PRO A 65 -15.13 18.42 17.71
N ASN A 66 -15.84 17.37 17.26
CA ASN A 66 -15.34 16.38 16.31
C ASN A 66 -15.76 16.67 14.86
N PHE A 67 -16.22 17.88 14.56
CA PHE A 67 -16.77 18.25 13.26
C PHE A 67 -15.81 17.99 12.09
N TRP A 68 -14.51 18.11 12.34
CA TRP A 68 -13.42 17.85 11.39
C TRP A 68 -12.67 16.55 11.65
N SER A 69 -13.16 15.72 12.57
CA SER A 69 -12.62 14.36 12.70
C SER A 69 -12.88 13.59 11.41
N LEU A 70 -12.00 12.69 11.05
CA LEU A 70 -12.19 11.78 9.93
C LEU A 70 -11.74 10.39 10.40
N GLU A 71 -12.38 9.35 9.90
CA GLU A 71 -11.94 7.98 10.19
C GLU A 71 -10.73 7.64 9.31
N ARG A 72 -9.66 7.13 9.92
CA ARG A 72 -8.44 6.75 9.23
C ARG A 72 -8.53 5.33 8.71
N LEU A 73 -7.90 5.09 7.56
CA LEU A 73 -7.68 3.76 7.01
C LEU A 73 -6.52 3.04 7.72
N ASP A 74 -5.65 3.79 8.39
CA ASP A 74 -4.53 3.31 9.22
C ASP A 74 -4.76 3.68 10.70
N GLN A 75 -4.29 2.84 11.64
CA GLN A 75 -4.59 3.02 13.07
C GLN A 75 -3.56 3.88 13.84
N GLU A 76 -2.46 4.34 13.21
CA GLU A 76 -1.29 4.90 13.94
C GLU A 76 -0.64 6.11 13.26
N GLY A 77 -0.13 7.08 14.04
CA GLY A 77 0.66 8.23 13.54
C GLY A 77 -0.02 9.59 13.68
N GLU A 78 0.68 10.68 13.37
CA GLU A 78 0.16 12.05 13.35
C GLU A 78 -0.29 12.43 11.93
N MET A 79 -1.46 13.05 11.77
CA MET A 79 -1.91 13.50 10.44
C MET A 79 -1.10 14.71 9.98
N LEU A 80 -0.54 14.65 8.76
CA LEU A 80 0.19 15.77 8.15
C LEU A 80 -0.61 16.48 7.07
N THR A 81 -1.63 15.84 6.50
CA THR A 81 -2.50 16.48 5.50
C THR A 81 -3.17 17.71 6.10
N LYS A 82 -3.11 18.82 5.37
CA LYS A 82 -3.80 20.05 5.73
C LYS A 82 -5.15 20.11 5.03
N LEU A 83 -6.18 20.47 5.78
CA LEU A 83 -7.50 20.75 5.23
C LEU A 83 -7.66 22.26 5.03
N LYS A 84 -7.91 22.66 3.79
CA LYS A 84 -8.38 23.99 3.40
C LYS A 84 -9.81 23.85 2.91
N ALA A 85 -10.78 24.34 3.68
CA ALA A 85 -12.18 24.23 3.29
C ALA A 85 -12.84 25.61 3.24
N LYS A 86 -13.58 25.84 2.16
CA LYS A 86 -14.42 27.00 1.96
C LYS A 86 -15.88 26.58 2.12
N ILE A 87 -16.51 27.02 3.20
CA ILE A 87 -17.92 26.79 3.46
C ILE A 87 -18.73 27.87 2.74
N ILE A 88 -19.56 27.46 1.79
CA ILE A 88 -20.48 28.35 1.08
C ILE A 88 -21.87 28.17 1.67
N TYR A 89 -22.39 29.20 2.34
CA TYR A 89 -23.79 29.22 2.76
C TYR A 89 -24.66 29.43 1.53
N ILE A 90 -25.52 28.46 1.23
CA ILE A 90 -26.41 28.47 0.07
C ILE A 90 -27.86 28.75 0.49
N ASP A 91 -28.69 29.20 -0.46
CA ASP A 91 -30.14 29.21 -0.27
C ASP A 91 -30.70 27.81 -0.53
N GLY A 92 -30.92 27.02 0.53
CA GLY A 92 -31.40 25.64 0.42
C GLY A 92 -32.76 25.44 -0.29
N ILE A 93 -33.46 26.53 -0.65
CA ILE A 93 -34.67 26.48 -1.48
C ILE A 93 -34.33 26.51 -2.99
N ARG A 94 -33.22 27.16 -3.35
CA ARG A 94 -32.80 27.41 -4.74
C ARG A 94 -31.55 26.65 -5.15
N GLU A 95 -30.80 26.16 -4.18
CA GLU A 95 -29.51 25.51 -4.34
C GLU A 95 -29.49 24.22 -3.53
N GLU A 96 -28.86 23.18 -4.07
CA GLU A 96 -28.63 21.93 -3.35
C GLU A 96 -27.28 21.95 -2.64
N ALA A 97 -27.20 21.30 -1.47
CA ALA A 97 -25.94 21.12 -0.77
C ALA A 97 -24.95 20.34 -1.64
N TYR A 98 -23.68 20.73 -1.60
CA TYR A 98 -22.66 20.14 -2.47
C TYR A 98 -21.31 20.04 -1.79
N CYS A 99 -20.44 19.20 -2.34
CA CYS A 99 -19.03 19.07 -1.99
C CYS A 99 -18.24 19.08 -3.30
N LYS A 100 -17.29 20.01 -3.43
CA LYS A 100 -16.40 20.12 -4.58
C LYS A 100 -14.96 20.03 -4.10
N LEU A 101 -14.24 19.08 -4.67
CA LEU A 101 -12.80 18.96 -4.52
C LEU A 101 -12.11 19.74 -5.64
N ASP A 102 -11.25 20.70 -5.30
CA ASP A 102 -10.39 21.35 -6.30
C ASP A 102 -9.23 20.44 -6.66
N LYS A 103 -9.40 19.66 -7.73
CA LYS A 103 -8.42 18.66 -8.18
C LYS A 103 -7.11 19.27 -8.70
N ASN A 104 -7.07 20.57 -9.03
CA ASN A 104 -5.87 21.21 -9.55
C ASN A 104 -4.86 21.56 -8.45
N THR A 105 -5.36 21.78 -7.23
CA THR A 105 -4.55 22.22 -6.08
C THR A 105 -4.49 21.16 -4.98
N SER A 106 -5.38 20.16 -5.03
CA SER A 106 -5.44 19.11 -4.01
C SER A 106 -4.51 17.94 -4.31
N GLN A 107 -3.86 17.47 -3.26
CA GLN A 107 -2.97 16.31 -3.25
C GLN A 107 -3.03 15.64 -1.86
N ALA A 108 -2.42 14.46 -1.68
CA ALA A 108 -2.47 13.75 -0.40
C ALA A 108 -2.06 14.62 0.82
N GLY A 109 -1.15 15.60 0.64
CA GLY A 109 -0.70 16.50 1.71
C GLY A 109 -1.55 17.75 1.94
N GLU A 110 -2.44 18.11 1.00
CA GLU A 110 -3.23 19.35 1.08
C GLU A 110 -4.56 19.17 0.36
N TRP A 111 -5.66 19.23 1.10
CA TRP A 111 -7.01 19.08 0.57
C TRP A 111 -7.69 20.43 0.47
N ASN A 112 -8.09 20.83 -0.74
CA ASN A 112 -8.81 22.07 -1.01
C ASN A 112 -10.27 21.77 -1.38
N LEU A 113 -11.19 22.11 -0.47
CA LEU A 113 -12.61 21.78 -0.58
C LEU A 113 -13.48 23.03 -0.62
N GLU A 114 -14.53 23.00 -1.43
CA GLU A 114 -15.66 23.92 -1.36
C GLU A 114 -16.91 23.13 -0.97
N ILE A 115 -17.53 23.50 0.15
CA ILE A 115 -18.68 22.78 0.71
C ILE A 115 -19.88 23.73 0.78
N GLY A 116 -20.88 23.46 -0.05
CA GLY A 116 -22.16 24.17 -0.02
C GLY A 116 -23.05 23.64 1.10
N VAL A 117 -23.41 24.48 2.07
CA VAL A 117 -24.26 24.14 3.22
C VAL A 117 -25.46 25.08 3.28
N ASP A 118 -26.66 24.55 3.49
CA ASP A 118 -27.86 25.38 3.58
C ASP A 118 -27.78 26.33 4.78
N PHE A 119 -27.96 27.62 4.52
CA PHE A 119 -27.87 28.68 5.54
C PHE A 119 -28.87 28.50 6.68
N VAL A 120 -30.10 28.04 6.38
CA VAL A 120 -31.16 27.92 7.39
C VAL A 120 -30.88 26.76 8.35
N SER A 121 -30.34 25.66 7.81
CA SER A 121 -29.96 24.49 8.59
C SER A 121 -28.48 24.47 9.03
N ALA A 122 -27.76 25.57 8.83
CA ALA A 122 -26.32 25.70 9.08
C ALA A 122 -25.88 25.29 10.49
N ALA A 123 -26.73 25.46 11.50
CA ALA A 123 -26.46 25.09 12.90
C ALA A 123 -26.98 23.69 13.29
N SER A 124 -27.44 22.89 12.33
CA SER A 124 -28.04 21.58 12.60
C SER A 124 -27.06 20.43 12.33
N ASN A 125 -27.34 19.27 12.92
CA ASN A 125 -26.51 18.07 12.78
C ASN A 125 -26.38 17.57 11.32
N THR A 126 -27.30 17.95 10.43
CA THR A 126 -27.23 17.53 9.01
C THR A 126 -26.00 18.11 8.31
N VAL A 127 -25.53 19.29 8.73
CA VAL A 127 -24.31 19.90 8.21
C VAL A 127 -23.07 19.10 8.61
N GLY A 128 -23.03 18.62 9.86
CA GLY A 128 -21.97 17.71 10.31
C GLY A 128 -21.90 16.45 9.45
N ILE A 129 -23.06 15.84 9.14
CA ILE A 129 -23.14 14.66 8.27
C ILE A 129 -22.62 14.98 6.86
N HIS A 130 -23.06 16.09 6.26
CA HIS A 130 -22.64 16.49 4.92
C HIS A 130 -21.12 16.75 4.83
N VAL A 131 -20.56 17.44 5.83
CA VAL A 131 -19.10 17.66 5.91
C VAL A 131 -18.35 16.35 6.06
N GLN A 132 -18.82 15.43 6.90
CA GLN A 132 -18.20 14.10 7.05
C GLN A 132 -18.26 13.28 5.77
N GLN A 133 -19.37 13.32 5.03
CA GLN A 133 -19.47 12.68 3.72
C GLN A 133 -18.47 13.28 2.73
N CYS A 134 -18.29 14.60 2.74
CA CYS A 134 -17.30 15.29 1.90
C CYS A 134 -15.87 14.88 2.25
N LEU A 135 -15.50 14.84 3.54
CA LEU A 135 -14.16 14.42 3.97
C LEU A 135 -13.88 12.95 3.62
N ASN A 136 -14.87 12.06 3.80
CA ASN A 136 -14.75 10.65 3.42
C ASN A 136 -14.55 10.48 1.91
N MET A 137 -15.30 11.23 1.09
CA MET A 137 -15.13 11.22 -0.37
C MET A 137 -13.70 11.61 -0.76
N VAL A 138 -13.17 12.68 -0.16
CA VAL A 138 -11.85 13.22 -0.50
C VAL A 138 -10.75 12.26 -0.06
N ARG A 139 -10.87 11.68 1.14
CA ARG A 139 -9.98 10.60 1.61
C ARG A 139 -9.96 9.44 0.61
N ASP A 140 -11.14 9.03 0.15
CA ASP A 140 -11.29 7.86 -0.72
C ASP A 140 -10.79 8.14 -2.15
N GLU A 141 -10.79 9.40 -2.60
CA GLU A 141 -10.26 9.85 -3.91
C GLU A 141 -8.76 10.18 -3.90
N LEU A 142 -8.24 10.84 -2.86
CA LEU A 142 -6.88 11.38 -2.85
C LEU A 142 -5.90 10.65 -1.92
N GLY A 143 -6.39 9.97 -0.88
CA GLY A 143 -5.54 9.52 0.21
C GLY A 143 -4.99 10.69 1.05
N TYR A 144 -4.07 10.39 1.96
CA TYR A 144 -3.55 11.36 2.93
C TYR A 144 -2.12 11.05 3.41
N LEU A 145 -1.48 12.02 4.05
CA LEU A 145 -0.15 11.90 4.63
C LEU A 145 -0.22 11.78 6.15
N VAL A 146 0.57 10.87 6.70
CA VAL A 146 0.74 10.69 8.13
C VAL A 146 2.22 10.64 8.48
N LYS A 147 2.57 11.11 9.68
CA LYS A 147 3.89 10.95 10.27
C LYS A 147 3.84 9.80 11.27
N LYS A 148 4.62 8.76 11.04
CA LYS A 148 4.85 7.66 11.97
C LYS A 148 6.33 7.67 12.33
N ASP A 149 6.61 7.88 13.62
CA ASP A 149 7.97 8.12 14.12
C ASP A 149 8.65 9.27 13.33
N ASP A 150 9.78 9.01 12.69
CA ASP A 150 10.52 9.99 11.87
C ASP A 150 10.21 9.89 10.37
N LYS A 151 9.23 9.07 9.96
CA LYS A 151 8.87 8.86 8.55
C LYS A 151 7.52 9.50 8.21
N ILE A 152 7.46 10.10 7.03
CA ILE A 152 6.21 10.55 6.40
C ILE A 152 5.74 9.42 5.48
N ILE A 153 4.53 8.93 5.72
CA ILE A 153 3.90 7.84 4.99
C ILE A 153 2.73 8.40 4.18
N ALA A 154 2.68 8.05 2.90
CA ALA A 154 1.57 8.40 2.02
C ALA A 154 0.55 7.26 1.99
N VAL A 155 -0.55 7.43 2.73
CA VAL A 155 -1.68 6.50 2.69
C VAL A 155 -2.47 6.74 1.39
N PRO A 156 -2.57 5.74 0.51
CA PRO A 156 -3.18 5.94 -0.80
C PRO A 156 -4.71 6.00 -0.73
N PRO A 157 -5.36 6.40 -1.83
CA PRO A 157 -6.83 6.36 -1.96
C PRO A 157 -7.40 4.99 -1.65
N ARG A 158 -8.64 4.95 -1.17
CA ARG A 158 -9.32 3.69 -0.76
C ARG A 158 -9.33 2.63 -1.87
N LYS A 159 -9.56 3.03 -3.12
CA LYS A 159 -9.55 2.13 -4.27
C LYS A 159 -8.21 1.41 -4.46
N VAL A 160 -7.10 2.07 -4.15
CA VAL A 160 -5.76 1.46 -4.21
C VAL A 160 -5.59 0.45 -3.08
N ILE A 161 -6.05 0.78 -1.87
CA ILE A 161 -6.00 -0.15 -0.72
C ILE A 161 -6.86 -1.40 -0.98
N GLU A 162 -8.04 -1.22 -1.58
CA GLU A 162 -8.90 -2.34 -1.96
C GLU A 162 -8.22 -3.24 -3.01
N LYS A 163 -7.56 -2.65 -4.01
CA LYS A 163 -6.74 -3.41 -4.97
C LYS A 163 -5.58 -4.16 -4.31
N ILE A 164 -4.81 -3.52 -3.43
CA ILE A 164 -3.71 -4.17 -2.69
C ILE A 164 -4.20 -5.42 -1.96
N LYS A 165 -5.39 -5.36 -1.36
CA LYS A 165 -6.02 -6.52 -0.71
C LYS A 165 -6.48 -7.57 -1.71
N GLU A 166 -7.09 -7.16 -2.81
CA GLU A 166 -7.58 -8.05 -3.87
C GLU A 166 -6.44 -8.87 -4.51
N VAL A 167 -5.29 -8.25 -4.74
CA VAL A 167 -4.11 -8.93 -5.30
C VAL A 167 -3.24 -9.62 -4.24
N GLU A 168 -3.71 -9.64 -2.98
CA GLU A 168 -3.08 -10.33 -1.85
C GLU A 168 -1.61 -9.95 -1.60
N ILE A 169 -1.28 -8.65 -1.71
CA ILE A 169 0.06 -8.18 -1.33
C ILE A 169 0.23 -8.31 0.20
N PRO A 170 1.35 -8.89 0.71
CA PRO A 170 1.53 -9.14 2.13
C PRO A 170 1.36 -7.89 3.00
N MET A 171 0.56 -8.01 4.06
CA MET A 171 0.32 -6.92 5.02
C MET A 171 1.57 -6.55 5.84
N ALA A 172 2.56 -7.44 5.91
CA ALA A 172 3.85 -7.16 6.54
C ALA A 172 4.68 -6.12 5.78
N VAL A 173 4.35 -5.87 4.50
CA VAL A 173 5.02 -4.88 3.67
C VAL A 173 4.45 -3.49 3.97
N ASP A 174 5.32 -2.49 4.15
CA ASP A 174 4.94 -1.09 4.36
C ASP A 174 4.11 -0.56 3.18
N ILE A 175 3.11 0.30 3.45
CA ILE A 175 2.15 0.79 2.46
C ILE A 175 2.79 1.45 1.22
N ASP A 176 3.94 2.12 1.39
CA ASP A 176 4.68 2.74 0.29
C ASP A 176 5.27 1.67 -0.64
N LEU A 177 5.77 0.57 -0.07
CA LEU A 177 6.29 -0.57 -0.83
C LEU A 177 5.15 -1.41 -1.42
N GLN A 178 4.02 -1.55 -0.73
CA GLN A 178 2.83 -2.21 -1.27
C GLN A 178 2.32 -1.54 -2.53
N GLN A 179 2.32 -0.20 -2.58
CA GLN A 179 1.95 0.55 -3.78
C GLN A 179 2.89 0.27 -4.95
N LYS A 180 4.20 0.19 -4.69
CA LYS A 180 5.18 -0.15 -5.74
C LYS A 180 5.01 -1.59 -6.22
N LEU A 181 4.80 -2.55 -5.30
CA LEU A 181 4.50 -3.93 -5.64
C LEU A 181 3.21 -4.07 -6.45
N LEU A 182 2.18 -3.28 -6.13
CA LEU A 182 0.94 -3.23 -6.92
C LEU A 182 1.23 -2.78 -8.35
N ALA A 183 2.03 -1.73 -8.53
CA ALA A 183 2.41 -1.26 -9.86
C ALA A 183 3.19 -2.33 -10.64
N THR A 184 4.14 -3.02 -10.00
CA THR A 184 4.86 -4.14 -10.61
C THR A 184 3.93 -5.30 -10.96
N HIS A 185 2.99 -5.64 -10.09
CA HIS A 185 1.96 -6.65 -10.36
C HIS A 185 1.10 -6.26 -11.57
N GLU A 186 0.61 -5.02 -11.65
CA GLU A 186 -0.19 -4.55 -12.78
C GLU A 186 0.62 -4.54 -14.10
N GLU A 187 1.90 -4.16 -14.07
CA GLU A 187 2.80 -4.22 -15.24
C GLU A 187 2.98 -5.66 -15.73
N VAL A 188 3.32 -6.56 -14.81
CA VAL A 188 3.54 -7.98 -15.13
C VAL A 188 2.26 -8.64 -15.61
N ASN A 189 1.12 -8.37 -14.96
CA ASN A 189 -0.16 -8.94 -15.36
C ASN A 189 -0.58 -8.45 -16.77
N ARG A 190 -0.23 -7.21 -17.13
CA ARG A 190 -0.49 -6.64 -18.46
C ARG A 190 0.43 -7.18 -19.55
N THR A 191 1.69 -7.44 -19.23
CA THR A 191 2.72 -7.78 -20.23
C THR A 191 3.06 -9.26 -20.30
N GLY A 192 2.78 -10.02 -19.24
CA GLY A 192 3.24 -11.39 -19.09
C GLY A 192 4.76 -11.55 -19.02
N ASN A 193 5.51 -10.46 -18.82
CA ASN A 193 6.95 -10.41 -18.97
C ASN A 193 7.61 -9.83 -17.71
N CYS A 194 8.92 -10.04 -17.59
CA CYS A 194 9.74 -9.45 -16.55
C CYS A 194 9.63 -7.92 -16.55
N PRO A 195 9.56 -7.27 -15.37
CA PRO A 195 9.53 -5.81 -15.29
C PRO A 195 10.74 -5.20 -16.00
N LYS A 196 10.52 -4.16 -16.83
CA LYS A 196 11.61 -3.52 -17.59
C LYS A 196 12.43 -2.55 -16.72
N GLY A 197 11.85 -2.03 -15.64
CA GLY A 197 12.50 -1.08 -14.73
C GLY A 197 13.43 -1.75 -13.72
N ILE A 198 14.66 -1.24 -13.59
CA ILE A 198 15.60 -1.70 -12.53
C ILE A 198 15.06 -1.41 -11.12
N GLU A 199 14.23 -0.38 -10.97
CA GLU A 199 13.60 -0.01 -9.71
C GLU A 199 12.78 -1.16 -9.11
N SER A 200 12.12 -1.97 -9.94
CA SER A 200 11.39 -3.17 -9.51
C SER A 200 12.29 -4.20 -8.82
N TYR A 201 13.58 -4.24 -9.17
CA TYR A 201 14.58 -5.11 -8.56
C TYR A 201 15.26 -4.46 -7.35
N ILE A 202 15.41 -3.12 -7.35
CA ILE A 202 15.96 -2.36 -6.22
C ILE A 202 15.07 -2.49 -4.98
N ILE A 203 13.75 -2.56 -5.16
CA ILE A 203 12.77 -2.71 -4.08
C ILE A 203 12.84 -4.09 -3.41
N LEU A 204 13.34 -5.13 -4.10
CA LEU A 204 13.29 -6.51 -3.61
C LEU A 204 14.05 -6.70 -2.30
N ARG A 205 15.14 -5.94 -2.07
CA ARG A 205 15.90 -6.01 -0.82
C ARG A 205 15.11 -5.44 0.36
N ASP A 206 14.41 -4.32 0.15
CA ASP A 206 13.58 -3.70 1.17
C ASP A 206 12.37 -4.59 1.50
N VAL A 207 11.74 -5.15 0.47
CA VAL A 207 10.65 -6.11 0.62
C VAL A 207 11.14 -7.36 1.35
N TRP A 208 12.28 -7.94 0.95
CA TRP A 208 12.88 -9.10 1.62
C TRP A 208 13.03 -8.86 3.12
N ASN A 209 13.58 -7.71 3.53
CA ASN A 209 13.78 -7.40 4.95
C ASN A 209 12.47 -7.38 5.76
N GLN A 210 11.33 -7.12 5.11
CA GLN A 210 10.01 -7.10 5.74
C GLN A 210 9.32 -8.47 5.70
N VAL A 211 9.53 -9.26 4.65
CA VAL A 211 8.84 -10.55 4.44
C VAL A 211 9.69 -11.78 4.72
N LYS A 212 10.99 -11.66 5.03
CA LYS A 212 11.90 -12.80 5.26
C LYS A 212 11.55 -13.68 6.45
N ASN A 213 10.49 -13.42 7.20
CA ASN A 213 10.00 -14.32 8.25
C ASN A 213 8.66 -14.97 7.88
N GLU A 214 8.11 -14.65 6.70
CA GLU A 214 6.88 -15.26 6.19
C GLU A 214 7.09 -16.75 5.93
N LYS A 215 6.09 -17.54 6.32
CA LYS A 215 6.12 -18.99 6.09
C LYS A 215 5.87 -19.28 4.62
N MET A 216 6.62 -20.24 4.08
CA MET A 216 6.30 -20.77 2.76
C MET A 216 5.22 -21.84 2.90
N ASP A 217 4.31 -21.83 1.94
CA ASP A 217 3.34 -22.90 1.75
C ASP A 217 3.77 -23.75 0.56
N ILE A 218 4.48 -24.85 0.85
CA ILE A 218 5.03 -25.73 -0.18
C ILE A 218 3.95 -26.34 -1.07
N VAL A 219 2.75 -26.59 -0.53
CA VAL A 219 1.62 -27.14 -1.29
C VAL A 219 1.15 -26.09 -2.31
N THR A 220 0.88 -24.87 -1.85
CA THR A 220 0.48 -23.77 -2.73
C THR A 220 1.56 -23.44 -3.77
N ILE A 221 2.84 -23.45 -3.37
CA ILE A 221 3.98 -23.23 -4.27
C ILE A 221 4.00 -24.31 -5.36
N ASN A 222 3.90 -25.59 -5.00
CA ASN A 222 3.85 -26.67 -5.98
C ASN A 222 2.65 -26.53 -6.91
N ASP A 223 1.45 -26.30 -6.37
CA ASP A 223 0.23 -26.22 -7.19
C ASP A 223 0.29 -25.08 -8.23
N LYS A 224 0.97 -23.98 -7.91
CA LYS A 224 1.10 -22.83 -8.80
C LYS A 224 2.30 -22.92 -9.76
N LEU A 225 3.43 -23.48 -9.32
CA LEU A 225 4.69 -23.46 -10.08
C LEU A 225 4.99 -24.74 -10.85
N ASN A 226 4.31 -25.85 -10.53
CA ASN A 226 4.51 -27.13 -11.19
C ASN A 226 3.71 -27.19 -12.48
N SER A 227 4.40 -27.26 -13.62
CA SER A 227 3.77 -27.30 -14.96
C SER A 227 2.77 -28.45 -15.13
N LYS A 228 2.97 -29.58 -14.42
CA LYS A 228 2.05 -30.73 -14.46
C LYS A 228 0.77 -30.50 -13.68
N VAL A 229 0.78 -29.58 -12.72
CA VAL A 229 -0.34 -29.31 -11.81
C VAL A 229 -1.05 -28.01 -12.19
N ASN A 230 -0.31 -27.01 -12.65
CA ASN A 230 -0.82 -25.68 -13.00
C ASN A 230 -1.51 -25.60 -14.38
N GLY A 231 -1.82 -26.74 -15.02
CA GLY A 231 -2.46 -26.77 -16.34
C GLY A 231 -1.51 -26.73 -17.54
N GLY A 232 -0.21 -26.93 -17.35
CA GLY A 232 0.78 -26.97 -18.43
C GLY A 232 1.42 -25.61 -18.73
N HIS A 233 1.17 -24.59 -17.91
CA HIS A 233 1.71 -23.27 -18.11
C HIS A 233 3.16 -23.17 -17.64
N SER A 234 4.02 -22.56 -18.46
CA SER A 234 5.38 -22.18 -18.04
C SER A 234 5.31 -21.00 -17.07
N ILE A 235 6.22 -20.99 -16.10
CA ILE A 235 6.47 -19.83 -15.25
C ILE A 235 7.69 -19.08 -15.79
N LYS A 236 7.71 -17.77 -15.62
CA LYS A 236 8.87 -16.95 -15.97
C LYS A 236 9.65 -16.58 -14.72
N THR A 237 10.95 -16.79 -14.73
CA THR A 237 11.84 -16.29 -13.69
C THR A 237 12.61 -15.08 -14.19
N CYS A 238 12.77 -14.08 -13.32
CA CYS A 238 13.39 -12.81 -13.60
C CYS A 238 14.29 -12.44 -12.43
N ALA A 239 15.61 -12.50 -12.60
CA ALA A 239 16.55 -12.14 -11.54
C ALA A 239 17.43 -10.96 -11.97
N PHE A 240 17.87 -10.17 -10.99
CA PHE A 240 18.89 -9.16 -11.21
C PHE A 240 20.04 -9.40 -10.24
N SER A 241 21.21 -9.71 -10.78
CA SER A 241 22.42 -9.81 -9.97
C SER A 241 23.05 -8.44 -9.81
N THR A 242 23.09 -7.97 -8.56
CA THR A 242 23.83 -6.75 -8.20
C THR A 242 25.34 -6.92 -8.27
N GLU A 243 25.86 -8.15 -8.06
CA GLU A 243 27.29 -8.47 -8.16
C GLU A 243 27.78 -8.35 -9.61
N TRP A 244 26.98 -8.82 -10.55
CA TRP A 244 27.34 -8.88 -11.98
C TRP A 244 26.66 -7.78 -12.82
N ASN A 245 25.83 -6.94 -12.19
CA ASN A 245 25.00 -5.92 -12.84
C ASN A 245 24.25 -6.45 -14.09
N LYS A 246 23.74 -7.69 -14.01
CA LYS A 246 23.14 -8.40 -15.14
C LYS A 246 21.71 -8.84 -14.82
N ARG A 247 20.82 -8.72 -15.80
CA ARG A 247 19.46 -9.27 -15.79
C ARG A 247 19.48 -10.68 -16.35
N TYR A 248 18.71 -11.55 -15.72
CA TYR A 248 18.49 -12.92 -16.15
C TYR A 248 17.00 -13.12 -16.29
N GLN A 249 16.59 -13.68 -17.43
CA GLN A 249 15.19 -13.95 -17.74
C GLN A 249 15.11 -15.32 -18.39
N GLY A 250 14.27 -16.19 -17.88
CA GLY A 250 14.18 -17.57 -18.34
C GLY A 250 12.79 -18.14 -18.14
N ASN A 251 12.52 -19.21 -18.88
CA ASN A 251 11.39 -20.08 -18.57
C ASN A 251 11.85 -21.07 -17.52
N ALA A 252 11.09 -21.13 -16.42
CA ALA A 252 11.36 -22.06 -15.34
C ALA A 252 10.21 -23.07 -15.19
N SER A 253 10.48 -24.16 -14.50
CA SER A 253 9.46 -25.03 -13.93
C SER A 253 9.92 -25.48 -12.54
N PHE A 254 8.99 -25.58 -11.60
CA PHE A 254 9.29 -26.01 -10.24
C PHE A 254 8.35 -27.15 -9.85
N GLU A 255 8.89 -28.37 -9.77
CA GLU A 255 8.13 -29.58 -9.49
C GLU A 255 8.50 -30.13 -8.11
N CYS A 256 7.57 -30.11 -7.16
CA CYS A 256 7.76 -30.73 -5.86
C CYS A 256 7.11 -32.11 -5.78
N ASP A 257 7.87 -33.09 -5.32
CA ASP A 257 7.36 -34.31 -4.74
C ASP A 257 7.18 -34.06 -3.23
N ILE A 258 5.95 -33.68 -2.84
CA ILE A 258 5.62 -33.31 -1.45
C ILE A 258 5.85 -34.49 -0.50
N ASP A 259 5.57 -35.72 -0.93
CA ASP A 259 5.75 -36.93 -0.11
C ASP A 259 7.23 -37.23 0.14
N LYS A 260 8.10 -36.87 -0.82
CA LYS A 260 9.56 -37.04 -0.69
C LYS A 260 10.28 -35.80 -0.20
N GLU A 261 9.57 -34.69 0.00
CA GLU A 261 10.13 -33.40 0.44
C GLU A 261 11.26 -32.91 -0.48
N VAL A 262 11.16 -33.21 -1.78
CA VAL A 262 12.16 -32.83 -2.79
C VAL A 262 11.48 -32.04 -3.89
N CYS A 263 12.08 -30.91 -4.26
CA CYS A 263 11.64 -30.10 -5.38
C CYS A 263 12.74 -29.99 -6.43
N ASP A 264 12.35 -30.13 -7.67
CA ASP A 264 13.21 -29.91 -8.82
C ASP A 264 12.86 -28.57 -9.47
N TYR A 265 13.86 -27.73 -9.71
CA TYR A 265 13.74 -26.53 -10.54
C TYR A 265 14.48 -26.79 -11.85
N GLU A 266 13.85 -26.46 -12.96
CA GLU A 266 14.45 -26.51 -14.28
C GLU A 266 14.35 -25.12 -14.88
N ASP A 267 15.51 -24.51 -15.15
CA ASP A 267 15.62 -23.26 -15.93
C ASP A 267 16.14 -23.60 -17.32
N SER A 268 15.59 -22.92 -18.32
CA SER A 268 16.09 -22.88 -19.70
C SER A 268 17.60 -22.65 -19.84
N GLU A 269 18.24 -21.85 -18.97
CA GLU A 269 19.68 -21.55 -19.08
C GLU A 269 20.58 -22.53 -18.30
N ASP A 270 20.17 -22.94 -17.09
CA ASP A 270 21.01 -23.68 -16.14
C ASP A 270 20.66 -25.17 -15.99
N GLY A 271 19.60 -25.62 -16.67
CA GLY A 271 19.12 -27.00 -16.60
C GLY A 271 18.49 -27.36 -15.25
N LYS A 272 18.45 -28.66 -14.95
CA LYS A 272 17.68 -29.19 -13.81
C LYS A 272 18.50 -29.31 -12.53
N THR A 273 18.01 -28.67 -11.47
CA THR A 273 18.59 -28.65 -10.11
C THR A 273 17.56 -29.16 -9.09
N SER A 274 18.04 -29.74 -7.98
CA SER A 274 17.16 -30.38 -6.98
C SER A 274 17.48 -29.84 -5.58
N TRP A 275 16.42 -29.54 -4.83
CA TRP A 275 16.48 -29.13 -3.43
C TRP A 275 15.62 -30.05 -2.58
N SER A 276 16.04 -30.23 -1.32
CA SER A 276 15.23 -30.85 -0.27
C SER A 276 14.59 -29.77 0.57
N TRP A 277 13.33 -29.93 0.91
CA TRP A 277 12.62 -29.00 1.76
C TRP A 277 13.04 -29.16 3.23
N ASN A 278 13.35 -28.05 3.90
CA ASN A 278 13.59 -28.00 5.34
C ASN A 278 12.47 -27.23 6.03
N PHE A 279 11.61 -27.95 6.77
CA PHE A 279 10.48 -27.38 7.50
C PHE A 279 10.91 -26.46 8.66
N ASP A 280 11.99 -26.78 9.34
CA ASP A 280 12.45 -26.03 10.51
C ASP A 280 13.05 -24.69 10.10
N GLU A 281 13.85 -24.69 9.03
CA GLU A 281 14.51 -23.50 8.48
C GLU A 281 13.62 -22.75 7.46
N ASN A 282 12.46 -23.30 7.10
CA ASN A 282 11.51 -22.74 6.13
C ASN A 282 12.20 -22.32 4.83
N ARG A 283 12.98 -23.24 4.23
CA ARG A 283 13.76 -23.04 2.99
C ARG A 283 13.98 -24.35 2.22
N PHE A 284 14.27 -24.22 0.93
CA PHE A 284 14.73 -25.31 0.08
C PHE A 284 16.25 -25.42 0.18
N GLU A 285 16.74 -26.51 0.76
CA GLU A 285 18.18 -26.78 0.91
C GLU A 285 18.72 -27.52 -0.32
N PHE A 286 19.82 -27.03 -0.88
CA PHE A 286 20.36 -27.60 -2.10
C PHE A 286 20.89 -29.04 -1.90
N VAL A 287 20.42 -30.00 -2.69
CA VAL A 287 20.85 -31.41 -2.58
C VAL A 287 22.19 -31.60 -3.31
N ARG A 288 23.29 -31.60 -2.55
CA ARG A 288 24.63 -31.90 -3.11
C ARG A 288 24.69 -33.36 -3.59
N LYS A 289 24.81 -33.59 -4.91
CA LYS A 289 25.18 -34.90 -5.46
C LYS A 289 26.62 -35.24 -5.05
N LYS A 290 26.79 -36.07 -4.01
CA LYS A 290 28.11 -36.62 -3.61
C LYS A 290 28.42 -37.86 -4.45
N PHE A 291 29.50 -37.83 -5.23
CA PHE A 291 30.11 -39.03 -5.80
C PHE A 291 31.57 -39.10 -5.34
N LEU A 292 31.96 -40.20 -4.67
CA LEU A 292 33.35 -40.51 -4.28
C LEU A 292 34.13 -39.39 -3.54
N PHE A 293 33.52 -38.74 -2.53
CA PHE A 293 34.20 -37.79 -1.62
C PHE A 293 34.82 -36.54 -2.25
N ILE A 294 34.69 -36.36 -3.56
CA ILE A 294 35.07 -35.15 -4.28
C ILE A 294 33.80 -34.29 -4.36
N PRO A 295 33.74 -33.13 -3.68
CA PRO A 295 32.68 -32.17 -3.97
C PRO A 295 32.88 -31.71 -5.41
N TYR A 296 32.10 -32.23 -6.35
CA TYR A 296 31.93 -31.53 -7.62
C TYR A 296 31.28 -30.20 -7.26
N GLY A 297 32.01 -29.11 -7.49
CA GLY A 297 31.46 -27.78 -7.37
C GLY A 297 30.34 -27.64 -8.38
N SER A 298 29.11 -27.81 -7.94
CA SER A 298 27.96 -27.25 -8.64
C SER A 298 28.16 -25.74 -8.60
N LYS A 299 28.53 -25.15 -9.74
CA LYS A 299 28.57 -23.71 -9.91
C LYS A 299 27.15 -23.16 -9.75
N SER A 300 27.00 -22.03 -9.06
CA SER A 300 25.75 -21.29 -8.94
C SER A 300 25.23 -20.86 -10.31
N VAL A 301 23.93 -20.54 -10.35
CA VAL A 301 23.07 -20.06 -11.45
C VAL A 301 23.74 -19.06 -12.41
N HIS A 302 24.83 -18.37 -12.04
CA HIS A 302 25.46 -17.34 -12.89
C HIS A 302 26.98 -17.48 -13.04
N ASP A 303 27.46 -18.72 -13.06
CA ASP A 303 28.81 -19.10 -13.51
C ASP A 303 29.97 -18.70 -12.57
N GLY A 304 30.00 -19.27 -11.36
CA GLY A 304 31.21 -19.24 -10.52
C GLY A 304 31.02 -19.32 -9.00
N GLY A 305 29.79 -19.25 -8.49
CA GLY A 305 29.50 -19.24 -7.05
C GLY A 305 29.18 -20.61 -6.44
N THR A 306 29.00 -20.64 -5.12
CA THR A 306 28.49 -21.81 -4.39
C THR A 306 26.97 -21.91 -4.58
N MET A 307 26.42 -23.10 -4.81
CA MET A 307 24.96 -23.29 -4.85
C MET A 307 24.32 -22.89 -3.52
N MET A 308 23.19 -22.21 -3.62
CA MET A 308 22.53 -21.51 -2.53
C MET A 308 21.19 -22.15 -2.19
N ASP A 309 20.79 -22.02 -0.92
CA ASP A 309 19.45 -22.42 -0.50
C ASP A 309 18.43 -21.48 -1.15
N LEU A 310 17.25 -21.99 -1.49
CA LEU A 310 16.22 -21.24 -2.18
C LEU A 310 15.06 -20.92 -1.24
N ARG A 311 14.52 -19.70 -1.36
CA ARG A 311 13.32 -19.27 -0.68
C ARG A 311 12.39 -18.54 -1.63
N LEU A 312 11.13 -18.95 -1.62
CA LEU A 312 10.06 -18.42 -2.46
C LEU A 312 8.98 -17.79 -1.59
N ILE A 313 8.85 -16.47 -1.62
CA ILE A 313 7.88 -15.75 -0.78
C ILE A 313 6.83 -15.11 -1.68
N ARG A 314 5.56 -15.40 -1.42
CA ARG A 314 4.48 -14.82 -2.22
C ARG A 314 4.40 -13.32 -2.00
N LEU A 315 4.39 -12.56 -3.10
CA LEU A 315 4.27 -11.09 -3.10
C LEU A 315 2.92 -10.60 -3.61
N SER A 316 2.23 -11.39 -4.43
CA SER A 316 0.85 -11.12 -4.87
C SER A 316 0.21 -12.41 -5.43
N THR A 317 -0.94 -12.29 -6.08
CA THR A 317 -1.58 -13.38 -6.83
C THR A 317 -0.76 -13.89 -8.02
N THR A 318 0.15 -13.09 -8.58
CA THR A 318 0.96 -13.49 -9.75
C THR A 318 2.46 -13.37 -9.56
N LEU A 319 2.93 -12.93 -8.39
CA LEU A 319 4.34 -12.70 -8.12
C LEU A 319 4.82 -13.46 -6.89
N TYR A 320 5.98 -14.10 -7.01
CA TYR A 320 6.79 -14.58 -5.90
C TYR A 320 8.15 -13.88 -5.91
N LEU A 321 8.65 -13.55 -4.72
CA LEU A 321 10.03 -13.18 -4.46
C LEU A 321 10.87 -14.46 -4.44
N GLU A 322 11.85 -14.54 -5.33
CA GLU A 322 12.86 -15.59 -5.35
C GLU A 322 14.11 -15.10 -4.62
N GLY A 323 14.55 -15.83 -3.60
CA GLY A 323 15.74 -15.49 -2.83
C GLY A 323 16.71 -16.66 -2.74
N PHE A 324 17.93 -16.45 -3.24
CA PHE A 324 19.03 -17.40 -3.11
C PHE A 324 19.91 -17.01 -1.93
N LEU A 325 20.02 -17.90 -0.96
CA LEU A 325 20.56 -17.64 0.38
C LEU A 325 21.93 -18.29 0.59
N ASP A 326 22.80 -17.59 1.29
CA ASP A 326 24.06 -18.15 1.79
C ASP A 326 23.84 -19.08 2.99
N GLU A 327 24.92 -19.69 3.49
CA GLU A 327 24.89 -20.58 4.67
C GLU A 327 24.40 -19.88 5.96
N LYS A 328 24.34 -18.54 5.97
CA LYS A 328 23.82 -17.73 7.09
C LYS A 328 22.34 -17.36 6.92
N GLY A 329 21.72 -17.73 5.80
CA GLY A 329 20.33 -17.41 5.48
C GLY A 329 20.12 -16.00 4.93
N GLU A 330 21.19 -15.31 4.51
CA GLU A 330 21.10 -13.97 3.91
C GLU A 330 21.06 -14.06 2.38
N PRO A 331 20.23 -13.25 1.69
CA PRO A 331 20.09 -13.37 0.25
C PRO A 331 21.28 -12.74 -0.47
N VAL A 332 21.94 -13.56 -1.28
CA VAL A 332 23.00 -13.17 -2.21
C VAL A 332 22.38 -12.64 -3.49
N THR A 333 21.36 -13.34 -4.00
CA THR A 333 20.59 -12.96 -5.21
C THR A 333 19.11 -12.88 -4.88
N LEU A 334 18.44 -11.88 -5.44
CA LEU A 334 16.99 -11.71 -5.37
C LEU A 334 16.42 -11.63 -6.79
N GLY A 335 15.28 -12.26 -7.00
CA GLY A 335 14.56 -12.30 -8.25
C GLY A 335 13.05 -12.35 -8.03
N LEU A 336 12.32 -12.45 -9.12
CA LEU A 336 10.88 -12.56 -9.19
C LEU A 336 10.51 -13.79 -10.02
N ILE A 337 9.60 -14.60 -9.49
CA ILE A 337 8.88 -15.60 -10.29
C ILE A 337 7.52 -15.01 -10.64
N ILE A 338 7.22 -15.03 -11.93
CA ILE A 338 6.00 -14.55 -12.54
C ILE A 338 5.13 -15.75 -12.89
N LEU A 339 3.93 -15.76 -12.34
CA LEU A 339 2.91 -16.72 -12.72
C LEU A 339 2.23 -16.31 -14.03
N PRO A 340 1.80 -17.29 -14.84
CA PRO A 340 0.92 -17.04 -15.98
C PRO A 340 -0.38 -16.36 -15.52
N ASN A 341 -0.84 -15.39 -16.29
CA ASN A 341 -2.11 -14.70 -16.09
C ASN A 341 -3.24 -15.64 -16.54
N GLU A 342 -4.27 -15.80 -15.71
CA GLU A 342 -5.40 -16.69 -16.00
C GLU A 342 -6.25 -16.22 -17.21
N ASN A 343 -6.01 -15.00 -17.71
CA ASN A 343 -6.87 -14.35 -18.71
C ASN A 343 -6.30 -14.19 -20.14
N ASP A 344 -5.06 -14.57 -20.45
CA ASP A 344 -4.51 -14.34 -21.81
C ASP A 344 -3.74 -15.54 -22.39
N GLU A 345 -4.15 -15.93 -23.61
CA GLU A 345 -3.36 -16.72 -24.57
C GLU A 345 -2.13 -15.87 -24.95
N TYR A 346 -0.95 -16.22 -24.43
CA TYR A 346 0.28 -15.48 -24.74
C TYR A 346 0.65 -15.61 -26.24
N GLU A 347 0.66 -14.49 -26.97
CA GLU A 347 1.53 -14.34 -28.14
C GLU A 347 2.96 -14.17 -27.61
N GLU A 348 3.81 -15.19 -27.81
CA GLU A 348 5.26 -15.08 -27.61
C GLU A 348 5.83 -14.02 -28.56
N TYR A 349 5.99 -12.79 -28.07
CA TYR A 349 6.91 -11.85 -28.70
C TYR A 349 8.31 -12.16 -28.20
N ASP A 350 9.09 -12.75 -29.08
CA ASP A 350 10.54 -12.97 -28.99
C ASP A 350 11.23 -11.59 -28.96
N ASP A 351 11.29 -10.95 -27.79
CA ASP A 351 12.09 -9.74 -27.53
C ASP A 351 13.57 -10.16 -27.33
N SER A 352 14.17 -10.78 -28.35
CA SER A 352 15.62 -11.04 -28.47
C SER A 352 16.41 -9.78 -28.87
N ASP A 353 16.01 -8.62 -28.34
CA ASP A 353 16.81 -7.41 -28.40
C ASP A 353 17.67 -7.35 -27.11
N GLU A 354 18.84 -7.98 -27.20
CA GLU A 354 19.96 -7.78 -26.28
C GLU A 354 20.32 -6.28 -26.24
N ASP A 355 19.85 -5.56 -25.22
CA ASP A 355 20.39 -4.23 -24.89
C ASP A 355 21.82 -4.40 -24.33
N GLU A 356 22.80 -4.54 -25.22
CA GLU A 356 24.21 -4.26 -24.92
C GLU A 356 24.33 -2.76 -24.58
N TYR A 357 24.34 -2.43 -23.29
CA TYR A 357 24.78 -1.11 -22.84
C TYR A 357 26.31 -1.05 -22.90
N GLU A 358 26.87 -0.67 -24.06
CA GLU A 358 28.24 -0.14 -24.15
C GLU A 358 28.31 1.22 -23.44
N TYR A 359 29.04 1.29 -22.33
CA TYR A 359 29.49 2.57 -21.78
C TYR A 359 30.84 2.93 -22.42
N GLU A 360 30.87 3.94 -23.28
CA GLU A 360 32.11 4.63 -23.66
C GLU A 360 32.67 5.41 -22.44
N GLU A 361 33.99 5.30 -22.24
CA GLU A 361 34.78 5.79 -21.10
C GLU A 361 34.66 7.29 -20.77
#